data_AF-A0ABD3FAY1-F1
#
_entry.id   AF-A0ABD3FAY1-F1
#
_cell.length_a   1.000
_cell.length_b   1.000
_cell.length_c   1.000
_cell.angle_alpha   90.00
_cell.angle_beta   90.00
_cell.angle_gamma   90.00
#
_symmetry.space_group_name_H-M   'P 1'
#
loop_
_entity.id
_entity.type
_entity.pdbx_description
1 polymer ?
#
loop_
_entity_poly.entity_id
_entity_poly.type
_entity_poly.pdbx_seq_one_letter_code
_entity_poly.pdbx_strand_id
1 'polypeptide(L)'
;MDVAARRGRLDVVKRQYAHHEGGCSKVAMDKAAAWGHLEVVQWLSEHQLECTSLAMDGAAGAGHLEIVKWLHEHRTEGSSTMAMNRAAGNGRLHVVKWCAGRP
;
A
#
# COMPACT_ATOMS: atom_id res chain seq x y z
N MET A 1 15.70 1.79 -2.08
CA MET A 1 14.29 2.00 -2.50
C MET A 1 13.33 2.19 -1.33
N ASP A 2 13.28 1.26 -0.37
CA ASP A 2 12.37 1.28 0.79
C ASP A 2 12.25 2.62 1.52
N VAL A 3 13.38 3.27 1.82
CA VAL A 3 13.38 4.54 2.56
C VAL A 3 12.78 5.67 1.72
N ALA A 4 12.96 5.63 0.40
CA ALA A 4 12.35 6.59 -0.52
C ALA A 4 10.84 6.33 -0.64
N ALA A 5 10.43 5.07 -0.74
CA ALA A 5 9.03 4.68 -0.80
C ALA A 5 8.27 5.03 0.48
N ARG A 6 8.86 4.77 1.65
CA ARG A 6 8.33 5.19 2.97
C ARG A 6 8.15 6.70 3.11
N ARG A 7 8.95 7.49 2.38
CA ARG A 7 8.91 8.96 2.42
C ARG A 7 8.15 9.58 1.24
N GLY A 8 7.56 8.77 0.37
CA GLY A 8 6.80 9.25 -0.79
C GLY A 8 7.66 9.93 -1.86
N ARG A 9 8.98 9.70 -1.86
CA ARG A 9 9.89 10.38 -2.80
C ARG A 9 9.95 9.64 -4.12
N LEU A 10 8.92 9.82 -4.96
CA LEU A 10 8.78 9.15 -6.25
C LEU A 10 10.01 9.34 -7.15
N ASP A 11 10.58 10.54 -7.23
CA ASP A 11 11.77 10.81 -8.06
C ASP A 11 13.00 10.00 -7.63
N VAL A 12 13.14 9.79 -6.32
CA VAL A 12 14.22 8.97 -5.77
C VAL A 12 13.93 7.49 -6.00
N VAL A 13 12.66 7.06 -5.91
CA VAL A 13 12.25 5.69 -6.25
C VAL A 13 12.56 5.38 -7.71
N LYS A 14 12.17 6.26 -8.65
CA LYS A 14 12.45 6.16 -10.09
C LYS A 14 13.95 6.08 -10.38
N ARG A 15 14.75 6.99 -9.81
CA ARG A 15 16.21 6.98 -9.98
C ARG A 15 16.84 5.71 -9.42
N GLN A 16 16.43 5.28 -8.23
CA GLN A 16 16.95 4.05 -7.64
C GLN A 16 16.57 2.83 -8.46
N TYR A 17 15.35 2.77 -9.02
CA TYR A 17 14.95 1.70 -9.92
C TYR A 17 15.80 1.64 -11.18
N ALA A 18 16.06 2.79 -11.82
CA ALA A 18 16.86 2.88 -13.05
C ALA A 18 18.34 2.47 -12.88
N HIS A 19 18.86 2.51 -11.64
CA HIS A 19 20.28 2.24 -11.36
C HIS A 19 20.55 0.94 -10.57
N HIS A 20 19.52 0.19 -10.13
CA HIS A 20 19.71 -1.00 -9.30
C HIS A 20 19.42 -2.31 -10.06
N GLU A 21 20.44 -3.18 -10.13
CA GLU A 21 20.32 -4.63 -10.38
C GLU A 21 19.82 -5.42 -9.15
N GLY A 22 19.61 -4.73 -8.02
CA GLY A 22 19.14 -5.31 -6.76
C GLY A 22 17.65 -5.07 -6.55
N GLY A 23 16.85 -6.08 -6.92
CA GLY A 23 15.39 -6.11 -7.00
C GLY A 23 14.62 -5.26 -5.99
N CYS A 24 13.67 -4.51 -6.55
CA CYS A 24 12.53 -3.98 -5.82
C CYS A 24 11.95 -4.97 -4.83
N SER A 25 11.94 -4.58 -3.56
CA SER A 25 11.38 -5.41 -2.51
C SER A 25 9.87 -5.15 -2.41
N LYS A 26 9.09 -6.20 -2.17
CA LYS A 26 7.66 -6.10 -1.78
C LYS A 26 7.47 -5.10 -0.61
N VAL A 27 8.50 -5.01 0.25
CA VAL A 27 8.63 -4.09 1.37
C VAL A 27 8.56 -2.61 0.96
N ALA A 28 9.05 -2.23 -0.21
CA ALA A 28 8.94 -0.85 -0.69
C ALA A 28 7.47 -0.46 -0.93
N MET A 29 6.67 -1.34 -1.55
CA MET A 29 5.24 -1.12 -1.76
C MET A 29 4.48 -1.16 -0.43
N ASP A 30 4.80 -2.11 0.46
CA ASP A 30 4.18 -2.20 1.78
C ASP A 30 4.40 -0.90 2.59
N LYS A 31 5.63 -0.35 2.54
CA LYS A 31 5.96 0.93 3.18
C LYS A 31 5.27 2.11 2.50
N ALA A 32 5.19 2.17 1.17
CA ALA A 32 4.47 3.24 0.49
C ALA A 32 2.97 3.24 0.87
N ALA A 33 2.37 2.06 0.93
CA ALA A 33 0.96 1.89 1.28
C ALA A 33 0.67 2.24 2.75
N ALA A 34 1.51 1.77 3.68
CA ALA A 34 1.35 2.04 5.10
C ALA A 34 1.53 3.53 5.48
N TRP A 35 2.24 4.30 4.65
CA TRP A 35 2.52 5.72 4.88
C TRP A 35 1.72 6.68 3.98
N GLY A 36 0.81 6.15 3.15
CA GLY A 36 -0.14 7.00 2.43
C GLY A 36 0.35 7.55 1.08
N HIS A 37 1.37 6.93 0.49
CA HIS A 37 1.98 7.40 -0.75
C HIS A 37 1.40 6.68 -1.98
N LEU A 38 0.16 7.01 -2.35
CA LEU A 38 -0.56 6.37 -3.47
C LEU A 38 0.21 6.41 -4.79
N GLU A 39 0.80 7.55 -5.16
CA GLU A 39 1.56 7.69 -6.41
C GLU A 39 2.75 6.71 -6.48
N VAL A 40 3.41 6.48 -5.34
CA VAL A 40 4.50 5.50 -5.26
C VAL A 40 3.95 4.08 -5.36
N VAL A 41 2.80 3.79 -4.74
CA VAL A 41 2.14 2.46 -4.84
C VAL A 41 1.75 2.16 -6.28
N GLN A 42 1.11 3.10 -6.97
CA GLN A 42 0.73 2.95 -8.38
C GLN A 42 1.95 2.71 -9.26
N TRP A 43 2.97 3.56 -9.13
CA TRP A 43 4.19 3.45 -9.92
C TRP A 43 4.92 2.12 -9.68
N LEU A 44 5.04 1.69 -8.42
CA LEU A 44 5.65 0.39 -8.09
C LEU A 44 4.85 -0.76 -8.70
N SER A 45 3.52 -0.67 -8.73
CA SER A 45 2.68 -1.74 -9.28
C SER A 45 2.71 -1.82 -10.80
N GLU A 46 2.84 -0.70 -11.51
CA GLU A 46 3.05 -0.67 -12.96
C GLU A 46 4.33 -1.41 -13.37
N HIS A 47 5.33 -1.44 -12.47
CA HIS A 47 6.60 -2.14 -12.68
C HIS A 47 6.57 -3.60 -12.18
N GLN A 48 5.38 -4.21 -12.13
CA GLN A 48 5.11 -5.60 -11.74
C GLN A 48 5.63 -5.98 -10.34
N LEU A 49 5.68 -5.02 -9.42
CA LEU A 49 6.06 -5.31 -8.05
C LEU A 49 4.86 -5.80 -7.27
N GLU A 50 4.90 -7.08 -6.93
CA GLU A 50 3.93 -7.65 -6.02
C GLU A 50 4.08 -7.01 -4.62
N CYS A 51 3.02 -6.45 -4.05
CA CYS A 51 2.95 -6.28 -2.60
C CYS A 51 2.47 -7.55 -1.92
N THR A 52 2.54 -7.51 -0.59
CA THR A 52 1.93 -8.53 0.26
C THR A 52 0.65 -7.98 0.87
N SER A 53 -0.10 -8.82 1.58
CA SER A 53 -1.22 -8.38 2.41
C SER A 53 -0.83 -7.28 3.41
N LEU A 54 0.46 -7.14 3.75
CA LEU A 54 0.96 -6.07 4.63
C LEU A 54 0.74 -4.67 4.06
N ALA A 55 0.76 -4.49 2.73
CA ALA A 55 0.44 -3.19 2.12
C ALA A 55 -0.99 -2.78 2.45
N MET A 56 -1.95 -3.70 2.29
CA MET A 56 -3.35 -3.44 2.57
C MET A 56 -3.60 -3.28 4.08
N ASP A 57 -3.02 -4.15 4.90
CA ASP A 57 -3.13 -4.09 6.36
C ASP A 57 -2.54 -2.78 6.92
N GLY A 58 -1.41 -2.34 6.36
CA GLY A 58 -0.75 -1.08 6.70
C GLY A 58 -1.60 0.12 6.30
N ALA A 59 -2.05 0.17 5.06
CA ALA A 59 -2.92 1.23 4.57
C ALA A 59 -4.24 1.32 5.37
N ALA A 60 -4.85 0.18 5.67
CA ALA A 60 -6.09 0.11 6.44
C ALA A 60 -5.91 0.57 7.89
N GLY A 61 -4.88 0.09 8.58
CA GLY A 61 -4.54 0.52 9.95
C GLY A 61 -4.15 2.01 10.03
N ALA A 62 -3.51 2.54 9.00
CA ALA A 62 -3.16 3.96 8.92
C ALA A 62 -4.33 4.85 8.49
N GLY A 63 -5.39 4.29 7.92
CA GLY A 63 -6.57 5.02 7.46
C GLY A 63 -6.45 5.57 6.03
N HIS A 64 -5.55 5.04 5.21
CA HIS A 64 -5.35 5.46 3.83
C HIS A 64 -6.38 4.80 2.90
N LEU A 65 -7.64 5.22 3.00
CA LEU A 65 -8.77 4.63 2.29
C LEU A 65 -8.57 4.56 0.77
N GLU A 66 -8.01 5.60 0.15
CA GLU A 66 -7.78 5.60 -1.31
C GLU A 66 -6.77 4.53 -1.74
N ILE A 67 -5.75 4.26 -0.90
CA ILE A 67 -4.82 3.15 -1.15
C ILE A 67 -5.49 1.81 -0.92
N VAL A 68 -6.36 1.68 0.09
CA VAL A 68 -7.13 0.46 0.34
C VAL A 68 -8.06 0.13 -0.83
N LYS A 69 -8.77 1.14 -1.37
CA LYS A 69 -9.59 1.00 -2.58
C LYS A 69 -8.75 0.57 -3.77
N TRP A 70 -7.65 1.28 -4.02
CA TRP A 70 -6.79 1.02 -5.16
C TRP A 70 -6.19 -0.39 -5.11
N LEU A 71 -5.63 -0.78 -3.96
CA LEU A 71 -5.11 -2.13 -3.73
C LEU A 71 -6.20 -3.19 -3.87
N HIS A 72 -7.44 -2.87 -3.50
CA HIS A 72 -8.54 -3.81 -3.63
C HIS A 72 -9.00 -4.01 -5.08
N GLU A 73 -9.06 -2.95 -5.87
CA GLU A 73 -9.45 -3.02 -7.29
C GLU A 73 -8.38 -3.71 -8.15
N HIS A 74 -7.11 -3.50 -7.81
CA HIS A 74 -5.98 -3.99 -8.60
C HIS A 74 -5.40 -5.31 -8.10
N ARG A 75 -5.92 -5.89 -7.00
CA ARG A 75 -5.43 -7.16 -6.46
C ARG A 75 -6.54 -8.13 -6.09
N THR A 76 -6.32 -9.38 -6.43
CA THR A 76 -7.25 -10.50 -6.22
C THR A 76 -7.27 -11.04 -4.78
N GLU A 77 -6.30 -10.66 -3.94
CA GLU A 77 -6.14 -11.17 -2.58
C GLU A 77 -7.17 -10.58 -1.58
N GLY A 78 -7.87 -9.50 -1.97
CA GLY A 78 -8.99 -8.95 -1.21
C GLY A 78 -8.64 -8.25 0.11
N SER A 79 -9.66 -7.65 0.74
CA SER A 79 -9.54 -7.05 2.07
C SER A 79 -9.39 -8.14 3.13
N SER A 80 -8.17 -8.30 3.66
CA SER A 80 -7.91 -9.28 4.70
C SER A 80 -8.71 -8.93 5.98
N THR A 81 -9.09 -9.95 6.75
CA THR A 81 -9.66 -9.75 8.11
C THR A 81 -8.72 -8.93 8.99
N MET A 82 -7.40 -9.04 8.76
CA MET A 82 -6.39 -8.27 9.48
C MET A 82 -6.46 -6.77 9.13
N ALA A 83 -6.72 -6.40 7.89
CA ALA A 83 -6.90 -5.02 7.46
C ALA A 83 -8.09 -4.37 8.17
N MET A 84 -9.22 -5.09 8.27
CA MET A 84 -10.40 -4.61 9.00
C MET A 84 -10.12 -4.49 10.51
N ASN A 85 -9.49 -5.49 11.11
CA ASN A 85 -9.13 -5.48 12.54
C ASN A 85 -8.18 -4.32 12.88
N ARG A 86 -7.17 -4.06 12.04
CA ARG A 86 -6.24 -2.94 12.23
C ARG A 86 -6.93 -1.59 12.06
N ALA A 87 -7.81 -1.47 11.07
CA ALA A 87 -8.61 -0.27 10.89
C ALA A 87 -9.51 -0.02 12.12
N ALA A 88 -10.16 -1.06 12.64
CA ALA A 88 -11.00 -0.98 13.84
C ALA A 88 -10.20 -0.62 15.09
N GLY A 89 -9.09 -1.33 15.35
CA GLY A 89 -8.23 -1.10 16.51
C GLY A 89 -7.61 0.30 16.55
N ASN A 90 -7.35 0.90 15.38
CA ASN A 90 -6.80 2.26 15.28
C ASN A 90 -7.88 3.34 15.10
N GLY A 91 -9.16 3.01 15.23
CA GLY A 91 -10.26 3.97 15.10
C GLY A 91 -10.45 4.55 13.68
N ARG A 92 -9.98 3.85 12.64
CA ARG A 92 -10.11 4.24 11.22
C ARG A 92 -11.51 3.91 10.70
N LEU A 93 -12.53 4.54 11.28
CA LEU A 93 -13.94 4.24 11.04
C LEU A 93 -14.35 4.35 9.56
N HIS A 94 -13.74 5.25 8.80
CA HIS A 94 -13.99 5.40 7.36
C HIS A 94 -13.53 4.20 6.54
N VAL A 95 -12.39 3.59 6.91
CA VAL A 95 -11.92 2.34 6.28
C VAL A 95 -12.81 1.16 6.70
N VAL A 96 -13.14 1.05 7.98
CA VAL A 96 -14.04 -0.01 8.48
C VAL A 96 -15.41 0.06 7.79
N LYS A 97 -16.00 1.25 7.68
CA LYS A 97 -17.28 1.47 6.99
C LYS A 97 -17.20 1.07 5.52
N TRP A 98 -16.11 1.41 4.83
CA TRP A 98 -15.93 1.02 3.44
C TRP A 98 -15.76 -0.49 3.29
N CYS A 99 -14.98 -1.15 4.16
CA CYS A 99 -14.82 -2.60 4.15
C CYS A 99 -16.11 -3.35 4.53
N ALA A 100 -16.94 -2.80 5.43
CA ALA A 100 -18.17 -3.41 5.91
C ALA A 100 -19.40 -3.10 5.04
N GLY A 101 -19.42 -1.94 4.37
CA GLY A 101 -20.51 -1.49 3.50
C GLY A 101 -20.30 -1.84 2.03
N ARG A 102 -19.49 -2.86 1.73
CA ARG A 102 -19.34 -3.37 0.36
C ARG A 102 -20.69 -3.95 -0.10
N PRO A 103 -21.18 -3.61 -1.30
CA PRO A 103 -22.27 -4.34 -1.91
C PRO A 103 -21.89 -5.79 -2.18
#